data_AF-A0A3C1P7W5-F1
#
_entry.id   AF-A0A3C1P7W5-F1
#
_cell.length_a   1.000
_cell.length_b   1.000
_cell.length_c   1.000
_cell.angle_alpha   90.00
_cell.angle_beta   90.00
_cell.angle_gamma   90.00
#
_symmetry.space_group_name_H-M   'P 1'
#
loop_
_entity.id
_entity.type
_entity.pdbx_description
1 polymer ?
#
loop_
_entity_poly.entity_id
_entity_poly.type
_entity_poly.pdbx_seq_one_letter_code
_entity_poly.pdbx_strand_id
1 'polypeptide(L)'
;WFQRSRHLLETEEISFLTQPQQFDLLNRITQAQQKVIATKTLFHATGGQVGIEMTVLIPWHKLLTECWQVSTRFRTEQANQVKN
;
A
#
# COMPACT_ATOMS: atom_id res chain seq x y z
N TRP A 1 -5.00 -0.20 5.30
CA TRP A 1 -4.04 0.71 4.63
C TRP A 1 -3.91 0.45 3.15
N PHE A 2 -3.52 -0.76 2.71
CA PHE A 2 -3.36 -1.07 1.27
C PHE A 2 -4.58 -0.75 0.40
N GLN A 3 -5.81 -1.04 0.86
CA GLN A 3 -7.02 -0.65 0.14
C GLN A 3 -7.12 0.86 -0.13
N ARG A 4 -6.73 1.71 0.83
CA ARG A 4 -6.76 3.18 0.66
C ARG A 4 -5.72 3.63 -0.35
N SER A 5 -4.51 3.09 -0.27
CA SER A 5 -3.42 3.42 -1.20
C SER A 5 -3.71 2.93 -2.62
N ARG A 6 -4.30 1.75 -2.74
CA ARG A 6 -4.81 1.22 -4.01
C ARG A 6 -5.87 2.14 -4.61
N HIS A 7 -6.88 2.51 -3.82
CA HIS A 7 -7.93 3.43 -4.29
C HIS A 7 -7.35 4.75 -4.79
N LEU A 8 -6.40 5.35 -4.05
CA LEU A 8 -5.69 6.56 -4.49
C LEU A 8 -5.03 6.38 -5.86
N LEU A 9 -4.25 5.30 -6.05
CA LEU A 9 -3.52 5.02 -7.29
C LEU A 9 -4.42 4.60 -8.46
N GLU A 10 -5.65 4.13 -8.19
CA GLU A 10 -6.62 3.75 -9.22
C GLU A 10 -7.49 4.93 -9.67
N THR A 11 -7.67 5.94 -8.83
CA THR A 11 -8.61 7.05 -9.08
C THR A 11 -7.92 8.36 -9.43
N GLU A 12 -6.67 8.53 -9.02
CA GLU A 12 -5.93 9.77 -9.20
C GLU A 12 -4.76 9.57 -10.17
N GLU A 13 -4.52 10.57 -11.02
CA GLU A 13 -3.26 10.67 -11.76
C GLU A 13 -2.21 11.33 -10.87
N ILE A 14 -1.14 10.60 -10.54
CA ILE A 14 -0.09 11.11 -9.65
C ILE A 14 1.04 11.68 -10.51
N SER A 15 1.04 12.99 -10.73
CA SER A 15 1.97 13.73 -11.60
C SER A 15 3.47 13.45 -11.36
N PHE A 16 3.87 13.16 -10.12
CA PHE A 16 5.25 12.86 -9.77
C PHE A 16 5.63 11.38 -9.90
N LEU A 17 4.69 10.52 -10.30
CA LEU A 17 4.94 9.14 -10.68
C LEU A 17 4.72 9.02 -12.19
N THR A 18 5.65 8.38 -12.87
CA THR A 18 5.40 7.95 -14.25
C THR A 18 4.35 6.84 -14.25
N GLN A 19 3.62 6.66 -15.36
CA GLN A 19 2.64 5.57 -15.48
C GLN A 19 3.21 4.19 -15.13
N PRO A 20 4.42 3.79 -15.57
CA PRO A 20 5.02 2.53 -15.16
C PRO A 20 5.27 2.44 -13.65
N GLN A 21 5.67 3.53 -12.99
CA GLN A 21 5.90 3.55 -11.54
C GLN A 21 4.58 3.43 -10.76
N GLN A 22 3.54 4.15 -11.19
CA GLN A 22 2.21 4.05 -10.58
C GLN A 22 1.64 2.63 -10.73
N PHE A 23 1.80 2.02 -11.90
CA PHE A 23 1.38 0.64 -12.16
C PHE A 23 2.17 -0.39 -11.34
N ASP A 24 3.49 -0.26 -11.26
CA ASP A 24 4.32 -1.15 -10.41
C ASP A 24 3.90 -1.08 -8.93
N LEU A 25 3.72 0.13 -8.41
CA LEU A 25 3.29 0.34 -7.03
C LEU A 25 1.89 -0.27 -6.79
N LEU A 26 0.95 -0.08 -7.72
CA LEU A 26 -0.39 -0.66 -7.64
C LEU A 26 -0.35 -2.20 -7.62
N ASN A 27 0.50 -2.82 -8.45
CA ASN A 27 0.69 -4.27 -8.48
C ASN A 27 1.26 -4.80 -7.17
N ARG A 28 2.30 -4.14 -6.65
CA ARG A 28 2.92 -4.52 -5.36
C ARG A 28 1.92 -4.43 -4.21
N ILE A 29 1.09 -3.37 -4.18
CA ILE A 29 0.02 -3.20 -3.18
C ILE A 29 -1.01 -4.32 -3.30
N THR A 30 -1.45 -4.65 -4.51
CA THR A 30 -2.46 -5.69 -4.75
C THR A 30 -1.96 -7.06 -4.28
N GLN A 31 -0.73 -7.42 -4.62
CA GLN A 31 -0.12 -8.67 -4.18
C GLN A 31 0.07 -8.71 -2.66
N ALA A 32 0.54 -7.62 -2.05
CA ALA A 32 0.69 -7.55 -0.59
C ALA A 32 -0.65 -7.68 0.13
N GLN A 33 -1.71 -7.05 -0.39
CA GLN A 33 -3.06 -7.16 0.17
C GLN A 33 -3.58 -8.60 0.14
N GLN A 34 -3.38 -9.32 -0.97
CA GLN A 34 -3.74 -10.74 -1.06
C GLN A 34 -2.99 -11.58 -0.03
N LYS A 35 -1.68 -11.36 0.13
CA LYS A 35 -0.84 -12.08 1.10
C LYS A 35 -1.30 -11.80 2.54
N VAL A 36 -1.57 -10.54 2.89
CA VAL A 36 -2.10 -10.17 4.21
C VAL A 36 -3.42 -10.87 4.50
N ILE A 37 -4.34 -10.91 3.53
CA ILE A 37 -5.62 -11.60 3.68
C ILE A 37 -5.40 -13.10 3.92
N ALA A 38 -4.59 -13.74 3.10
CA ALA A 38 -4.30 -15.17 3.23
C ALA A 38 -3.66 -15.52 4.58
N THR A 39 -2.65 -14.74 5.00
CA THR A 39 -1.99 -14.92 6.30
C THR A 39 -2.95 -14.71 7.45
N LYS A 40 -3.82 -13.68 7.39
CA LYS A 40 -4.84 -13.46 8.42
C LYS A 40 -5.83 -14.63 8.50
N THR A 41 -6.29 -15.12 7.35
CA THR A 41 -7.20 -16.28 7.29
C THR A 41 -6.55 -17.51 7.92
N LEU A 42 -5.29 -17.81 7.58
CA LEU A 42 -4.57 -18.95 8.13
C LEU A 42 -4.30 -18.80 9.65
N PHE A 43 -3.93 -17.60 10.09
CA PHE A 43 -3.75 -17.29 11.51
C PHE A 43 -5.04 -17.54 12.29
N HIS A 44 -6.18 -17.12 11.76
CA HIS A 44 -7.48 -17.36 12.39
C HIS A 44 -7.87 -18.85 12.37
N ALA A 45 -7.65 -19.54 11.24
CA ALA A 45 -7.95 -20.97 11.10
C ALA A 45 -7.12 -21.86 12.05
N THR A 46 -5.95 -21.39 12.47
CA THR A 46 -5.08 -22.07 13.45
C THR A 46 -5.34 -21.61 14.90
N GLY A 47 -6.41 -20.86 15.16
CA GLY A 47 -6.74 -20.34 16.48
C GLY A 47 -5.66 -19.39 17.04
N GLY A 48 -4.85 -18.78 16.17
CA GLY A 48 -3.72 -17.93 16.55
C GLY A 48 -2.54 -18.69 17.17
N GLN A 49 -2.54 -20.03 17.12
CA GLN A 49 -1.48 -20.86 17.72
C GLN A 49 -0.20 -20.89 16.89
N VAL A 50 -0.29 -20.62 15.59
CA VAL A 50 0.87 -20.51 14.70
C VAL A 50 1.23 -19.04 14.53
N GLY A 51 2.40 -18.66 15.06
CA GLY A 51 2.94 -17.31 14.89
C GLY A 51 3.27 -16.99 13.43
N ILE A 52 3.26 -15.70 13.08
CA ILE A 52 3.68 -15.22 11.77
C ILE A 52 5.13 -14.77 11.87
N GLU A 53 6.00 -15.30 11.01
CA GLU A 53 7.40 -14.89 11.00
C GLU A 53 7.55 -13.40 10.67
N MET A 54 8.37 -12.71 11.45
CA MET A 54 8.63 -11.28 11.26
C MET A 54 9.22 -10.95 9.88
N THR A 55 9.97 -11.90 9.30
CA THR A 55 10.53 -11.82 7.95
C THR A 55 9.45 -11.62 6.88
N VAL A 56 8.25 -12.17 7.09
CA VAL A 56 7.09 -12.01 6.20
C VAL A 56 6.44 -10.64 6.35
N LEU A 57 6.47 -10.07 7.56
CA LEU A 57 5.84 -8.78 7.87
C LEU A 57 6.66 -7.57 7.37
N ILE A 58 8.00 -7.66 7.44
CA ILE A 58 8.90 -6.54 7.10
C ILE A 58 8.63 -5.97 5.69
N PRO A 59 8.49 -6.77 4.62
CA PRO A 59 8.17 -6.24 3.29
C PRO A 59 6.85 -5.46 3.24
N TRP A 60 5.83 -5.88 3.99
CA TRP A 60 4.55 -5.17 4.04
C TRP A 60 4.66 -3.83 4.74
N HIS A 61 5.44 -3.75 5.84
CA HIS A 61 5.70 -2.48 6.52
C HIS A 61 6.50 -1.50 5.65
N LYS A 62 7.48 -1.99 4.88
CA LYS A 62 8.21 -1.15 3.91
C LYS A 62 7.27 -0.59 2.84
N LEU A 63 6.43 -1.44 2.25
CA LEU A 63 5.47 -1.02 1.24
C LEU A 63 4.42 -0.03 1.80
N LEU A 64 3.97 -0.24 3.03
CA LEU A 64 3.09 0.68 3.73
C LEU A 64 3.72 2.07 3.89
N THR A 65 5.01 2.12 4.22
CA THR A 65 5.76 3.37 4.38
C THR A 65 5.85 4.14 3.06
N GLU A 66 6.17 3.45 1.97
CA GLU A 66 6.19 4.02 0.61
C GLU A 66 4.82 4.56 0.20
N CYS A 67 3.75 3.78 0.44
CA CYS A 67 2.37 4.22 0.18
C CYS A 67 2.02 5.51 0.94
N TRP A 68 2.50 5.63 2.18
CA TRP A 68 2.27 6.81 3.01
C TRP A 68 3.03 8.02 2.47
N GLN A 69 4.28 7.85 2.04
CA GLN A 69 5.08 8.92 1.42
C GLN A 69 4.40 9.46 0.15
N VAL A 70 3.94 8.57 -0.74
CA VAL A 70 3.19 8.94 -1.95
C VAL A 70 1.93 9.71 -1.57
N SER A 71 1.13 9.18 -0.65
CA SER A 71 -0.13 9.81 -0.24
C SER A 71 0.09 11.19 0.40
N THR A 72 1.16 11.35 1.18
CA THR A 72 1.50 12.62 1.84
C THR A 72 1.98 13.64 0.82
N ARG A 73 2.89 13.27 -0.08
CA ARG A 73 3.35 14.15 -1.15
C ARG A 73 2.20 14.61 -2.05
N PHE A 74 1.33 13.68 -2.46
CA PHE A 74 0.16 13.98 -3.28
C PHE A 74 -0.75 15.03 -2.64
N ARG A 75 -1.07 14.88 -1.35
CA ARG A 75 -1.86 15.87 -0.62
C ARG A 75 -1.17 17.23 -0.52
N THR A 76 0.15 17.25 -0.34
CA THR A 76 0.92 18.49 -0.30
C THR A 76 0.91 19.21 -1.65
N GLU A 77 1.11 18.49 -2.76
CA GLU A 77 1.08 19.08 -4.10
C GLU A 77 -0.33 19.60 -4.45
N GLN A 78 -1.40 18.85 -4.12
CA GLN A 78 -2.78 19.34 -4.29
C GLN A 78 -3.07 20.59 -3.47
N ALA A 79 -2.66 20.62 -2.19
CA ALA A 79 -2.88 21.76 -1.31
C ALA A 79 -2.14 23.03 -1.80
N ASN A 80 -1.01 22.86 -2.49
CA ASN A 80 -0.28 23.97 -3.10
C ASN A 80 -0.92 24.44 -4.42
N GLN A 81 -1.53 23.54 -5.19
CA GLN A 81 -2.26 23.93 -6.41
C GLN A 81 -3.53 24.73 -6.11
N VAL A 82 -4.21 24.47 -4.99
CA VAL A 82 -5.41 25.24 -4.58
C VAL A 82 -5.08 26.67 -4.11
N LYS A 83 -3.81 26.95 -3.77
CA LYS A 83 -3.38 28.26 -3.25
C LYS A 83 -2.82 29.21 -4.31
N ASN A 84 -2.60 28.73 -5.53
CA ASN A 84 -2.12 29.51 -6.67
C ASN A 84 -3.26 29.74 -7.67
#